data_AF-A0AAN9FYE4-F1
#
_entry.id   AF-A0AAN9FYE4-F1
#
_cell.length_a   1.000
_cell.length_b   1.000
_cell.length_c   1.000
_cell.angle_alpha   90.00
_cell.angle_beta   90.00
_cell.angle_gamma   90.00
#
_symmetry.space_group_name_H-M   'P 1'
#
loop_
_entity.id
_entity.type
_entity.pdbx_description
1 polymer ?
#
loop_
_entity_poly.entity_id
_entity_poly.type
_entity_poly.pdbx_seq_one_letter_code
_entity_poly.pdbx_strand_id
1 'polypeptide(L)'
;MILSTGRLDARRTLPVTLLVIVVIGGTLLLYTRPAVLTPASRQLIKSIFPSPNLVASHEHETDKQKTNSLGSTPCKRNLSFSSVPLPLTALASVQGSGNTWVRHLLHQLTGIYTGSVYSDRQTVSRGFLGEGVRDGTVVAIKTHRVEKEHPYDRAILIIRNPYDAIFAEFNRQGSRSHVGVAPFRAYIQRWNSFTTNFQRRWLTFHEEWMTFKKPLLLIVYENLVVSLPEHLQKMAEFIKHPSLKINISCALADSTGHFRRVDKMASFKDEVLSADLVKTMNSNIKAVQKMFRKKFPKVAEAMSSWLKNARNY
;
A
#
# COMPACT_ATOMS: atom_id res chain seq x y z
N MET A 1 37.29 39.49 33.90
CA MET A 1 37.23 39.87 32.46
C MET A 1 36.53 38.76 31.69
N ILE A 2 35.24 38.93 31.34
CA ILE A 2 34.69 38.98 29.94
C ILE A 2 35.61 38.30 28.89
N LEU A 3 35.31 37.26 28.08
CA LEU A 3 34.13 36.77 27.31
C LEU A 3 34.37 35.29 26.88
N SER A 4 33.37 34.38 26.83
CA SER A 4 32.50 34.00 25.67
C SER A 4 33.30 33.50 24.43
N THR A 5 33.02 32.43 23.67
CA THR A 5 31.95 31.42 23.52
C THR A 5 32.39 30.50 22.36
N GLY A 6 31.88 29.27 22.25
CA GLY A 6 31.80 28.60 20.94
C GLY A 6 31.79 27.08 20.93
N ARG A 7 30.61 26.47 21.12
CA ARG A 7 30.31 25.08 20.68
C ARG A 7 30.16 25.07 19.15
N LEU A 8 30.78 24.11 18.47
CA LEU A 8 30.52 23.77 17.07
C LEU A 8 30.21 22.27 16.90
N ASP A 9 28.90 22.01 16.85
CA ASP A 9 28.16 21.17 15.90
C ASP A 9 28.86 19.98 15.21
N ALA A 10 28.51 18.77 15.63
CA ALA A 10 28.89 17.51 14.98
C ALA A 10 27.97 17.21 13.79
N ARG A 11 28.37 17.64 12.58
CA ARG A 11 27.73 17.19 11.34
C ARG A 11 28.29 15.83 10.90
N ARG A 12 27.36 14.90 10.69
CA ARG A 12 27.52 13.53 10.18
C ARG A 12 28.43 13.45 8.96
N THR A 13 29.60 12.83 9.10
CA THR A 13 30.44 12.37 7.99
C THR A 13 29.91 11.03 7.46
N LEU A 14 29.49 10.98 6.19
CA LEU A 14 29.22 9.71 5.49
C LEU A 14 30.55 9.03 5.12
N PRO A 15 30.74 7.72 5.37
CA PRO A 15 31.91 7.01 4.89
C PRO A 15 31.78 6.75 3.39
N VAL A 16 32.75 7.23 2.60
CA VAL A 16 32.92 6.85 1.20
C VAL A 16 33.99 5.78 1.13
N THR A 17 33.62 4.56 0.75
CA THR A 17 34.56 3.45 0.58
C THR A 17 35.13 3.50 -0.83
N LEU A 18 36.43 3.76 -0.97
CA LEU A 18 37.13 3.66 -2.26
C LEU A 18 37.69 2.24 -2.42
N LEU A 19 37.27 1.52 -3.45
CA LEU A 19 37.79 0.20 -3.78
C LEU A 19 39.04 0.36 -4.65
N VAL A 20 40.21 -0.04 -4.16
CA VAL A 20 41.45 -0.07 -4.95
C VAL A 20 41.74 -1.53 -5.30
N ILE A 21 41.72 -1.85 -6.60
CA ILE A 21 42.07 -3.17 -7.13
C ILE A 21 43.51 -3.08 -7.62
N VAL A 22 44.43 -3.83 -7.00
CA VAL A 22 45.80 -4.00 -7.50
C VAL A 22 45.95 -5.44 -7.96
N VAL A 23 46.21 -5.64 -9.25
CA VAL A 23 46.54 -6.95 -9.82
C VAL A 23 48.05 -7.04 -9.97
N ILE A 24 48.68 -7.89 -9.17
CA ILE A 24 50.07 -8.31 -9.39
C ILE A 24 50.06 -9.84 -9.37
N GLY A 25 50.45 -10.45 -10.48
CA GLY A 25 50.69 -11.90 -10.55
C GLY A 25 49.46 -12.80 -10.25
N GLY A 26 48.30 -12.48 -10.81
CA GLY A 26 47.20 -13.45 -10.94
C GLY A 26 46.41 -13.82 -9.68
N THR A 27 46.60 -13.17 -8.53
CA THR A 27 45.80 -13.43 -7.32
C THR A 27 45.18 -12.13 -6.78
N LEU A 28 43.86 -12.12 -6.55
CA LEU A 28 43.09 -10.96 -6.08
C LEU A 28 43.10 -10.90 -4.54
N LEU A 29 43.74 -9.87 -3.97
CA LEU A 29 43.72 -9.59 -2.53
C LEU A 29 42.97 -8.28 -2.26
N LEU A 30 41.92 -8.34 -1.45
CA LEU A 30 41.16 -7.17 -1.00
C LEU A 30 41.72 -6.67 0.34
N TYR A 31 42.24 -5.45 0.36
CA TYR A 31 42.73 -4.79 1.58
C TYR A 31 41.98 -3.47 1.79
N THR A 32 41.39 -3.27 2.97
CA THR A 32 40.79 -1.99 3.35
C THR A 32 41.68 -1.32 4.41
N ARG A 33 42.26 -0.17 4.07
CA ARG A 33 42.84 0.76 5.05
C ARG A 33 42.19 2.14 4.89
N PRO A 34 41.86 2.83 5.98
CA PRO A 34 41.37 4.20 5.91
C PRO A 34 42.53 5.13 5.49
N ALA A 35 42.38 5.81 4.36
CA ALA A 35 43.33 6.82 3.89
C ALA A 35 42.72 8.23 4.08
N VAL A 36 43.50 9.13 4.69
CA VAL A 36 43.16 10.55 4.80
C VAL A 36 43.68 11.24 3.54
N LEU A 37 42.78 11.83 2.75
CA LEU A 37 43.14 12.55 1.51
C LEU A 37 43.96 13.80 1.81
N THR A 38 45.10 13.94 1.13
CA THR A 38 45.97 15.12 1.20
C THR A 38 45.38 16.32 0.45
N PRO A 39 45.79 17.56 0.76
CA PRO A 39 45.26 18.76 0.09
C PRO A 39 45.42 18.76 -1.44
N ALA A 40 46.51 18.16 -1.96
CA ALA A 40 46.79 18.07 -3.39
C ALA A 40 45.79 17.17 -4.14
N SER A 41 45.34 16.07 -3.52
CA SER A 41 44.35 15.16 -4.11
C SER A 41 42.93 15.75 -4.12
N ARG A 42 42.64 16.74 -3.26
CA ARG A 42 41.38 17.52 -3.32
C ARG A 42 41.33 18.50 -4.48
N GLN A 43 42.47 19.05 -4.93
CA GLN A 43 42.51 19.95 -6.08
C GLN A 43 42.25 19.20 -7.40
N LEU A 44 42.77 17.98 -7.54
CA LEU A 44 42.56 17.16 -8.73
C LEU A 44 41.09 16.71 -8.90
N ILE A 45 40.37 16.45 -7.80
CA ILE A 45 38.93 16.10 -7.85
C ILE A 45 38.08 17.33 -8.24
N LYS A 46 38.48 18.54 -7.81
CA LYS A 46 37.79 19.80 -8.18
C LYS A 46 38.00 20.20 -9.65
N SER A 47 39.09 19.78 -10.29
CA SER A 47 39.31 20.03 -11.73
C SER A 47 38.55 19.04 -12.62
N ILE A 48 38.12 17.89 -12.10
CA ILE A 48 37.39 16.85 -12.85
C ILE A 48 35.88 17.02 -12.73
N PHE A 49 35.38 17.61 -11.64
CA PHE A 49 33.95 17.87 -11.42
C PHE A 49 33.69 19.34 -11.04
N PRO A 50 33.55 20.25 -12.02
CA PRO A 50 33.08 21.60 -11.72
C PRO A 50 31.60 21.55 -11.28
N SER A 51 31.31 22.06 -10.09
CA SER A 51 29.94 22.20 -9.58
C SER A 51 29.11 23.14 -10.47
N PRO A 52 27.79 22.91 -10.63
CA PRO A 52 26.93 23.83 -11.37
C PRO A 52 26.83 25.19 -10.68
N ASN A 53 27.01 26.26 -11.45
CA ASN A 53 26.88 27.64 -11.00
C ASN A 53 25.47 27.93 -10.48
N LEU A 54 25.39 28.48 -9.27
CA LEU A 54 24.27 29.33 -8.85
C LEU A 54 24.33 30.62 -9.68
N VAL A 55 23.33 30.85 -10.52
CA VAL A 55 23.10 32.14 -11.17
C VAL A 55 21.93 32.83 -10.48
N ALA A 56 22.17 34.05 -10.01
CA ALA A 56 21.19 34.96 -9.46
C ALA A 56 20.53 35.81 -10.56
N SER A 57 19.22 36.04 -10.38
CA SER A 57 18.36 37.14 -10.84
C SER A 57 18.44 37.66 -12.28
N HIS A 58 17.30 37.56 -12.98
CA HIS A 58 16.75 38.70 -13.73
C HIS A 58 15.22 38.74 -13.56
N GLU A 59 14.74 39.92 -13.16
CA GLU A 59 13.32 40.28 -13.09
C GLU A 59 12.72 40.33 -14.49
N HIS A 60 11.59 39.65 -14.68
CA HIS A 60 10.64 40.01 -15.73
C HIS A 60 9.22 39.85 -15.18
N GLU A 61 8.60 40.99 -14.97
CA GLU A 61 7.23 41.19 -14.56
C GLU A 61 6.26 40.58 -15.57
N THR A 62 5.53 39.53 -15.16
CA THR A 62 4.33 39.05 -15.88
C THR A 62 3.28 38.62 -14.86
N ASP A 63 2.22 39.44 -14.83
CA ASP A 63 0.85 39.23 -14.39
C ASP A 63 0.56 38.16 -13.31
N LYS A 64 0.33 38.61 -12.08
CA LYS A 64 -0.20 37.79 -10.97
C LYS A 64 -1.68 37.51 -11.19
N GLN A 65 -1.99 36.46 -11.95
CA GLN A 65 -3.25 35.74 -11.74
C GLN A 65 -3.19 35.04 -10.38
N LYS A 66 -3.83 35.65 -9.38
CA LYS A 66 -4.16 35.05 -8.08
C LYS A 66 -4.97 33.77 -8.32
N THR A 67 -4.30 32.63 -8.42
CA THR A 67 -4.92 31.37 -8.05
C THR A 67 -4.94 31.33 -6.53
N ASN A 68 -6.14 31.47 -5.96
CA ASN A 68 -6.38 31.24 -4.54
C ASN A 68 -5.93 29.81 -4.20
N SER A 69 -4.70 29.68 -3.69
CA SER A 69 -4.29 28.48 -2.96
C SER A 69 -5.11 28.45 -1.68
N LEU A 70 -6.26 27.78 -1.76
CA LEU A 70 -7.05 27.42 -0.59
C LEU A 70 -6.11 26.60 0.30
N GLY A 71 -5.64 27.20 1.39
CA GLY A 71 -4.81 26.52 2.38
C GLY A 71 -5.55 25.29 2.85
N SER A 72 -5.13 24.11 2.40
CA SER A 72 -5.70 22.85 2.85
C SER A 72 -5.22 22.61 4.27
N THR A 73 -5.99 23.09 5.25
CA THR A 73 -5.90 22.60 6.61
C THR A 73 -5.90 21.07 6.54
N PRO A 74 -4.90 20.37 7.08
CA PRO A 74 -4.87 18.91 7.06
C PRO A 74 -6.20 18.41 7.64
N CYS A 75 -6.93 17.58 6.89
CA CYS A 75 -8.18 17.04 7.40
C CYS A 75 -7.90 15.99 8.46
N LYS A 76 -7.59 16.44 9.69
CA LYS A 76 -7.32 15.57 10.82
C LYS A 76 -8.66 15.16 11.42
N ARG A 77 -9.16 13.97 11.07
CA ARG A 77 -10.32 13.38 11.76
C ARG A 77 -9.95 13.05 13.21
N ASN A 78 -10.81 13.45 14.13
CA ASN A 78 -10.82 12.91 15.48
C ASN A 78 -11.51 11.55 15.44
N LEU A 79 -10.71 10.49 15.45
CA LEU A 79 -11.21 9.12 15.43
C LEU A 79 -11.72 8.71 16.81
N SER A 80 -12.85 8.01 16.84
CA SER A 80 -13.47 7.48 18.05
C SER A 80 -14.16 6.16 17.77
N PHE A 81 -14.50 5.43 18.83
CA PHE A 81 -15.49 4.36 18.74
C PHE A 81 -16.89 4.97 18.68
N SER A 82 -17.81 4.31 17.99
CA SER A 82 -19.20 4.76 17.98
C SER A 82 -19.81 4.59 19.36
N SER A 83 -20.48 5.64 19.85
CA SER A 83 -21.23 5.61 21.10
C SER A 83 -22.56 4.88 21.00
N VAL A 84 -23.00 4.57 19.78
CA VAL A 84 -24.21 3.79 19.50
C VAL A 84 -23.85 2.59 18.64
N PRO A 85 -24.47 1.41 18.83
CA PRO A 85 -24.20 0.25 17.99
C PRO A 85 -24.51 0.53 16.51
N LEU A 86 -23.53 0.30 15.65
CA LEU A 86 -23.66 0.30 14.20
C LEU A 86 -23.94 -1.12 13.68
N PRO A 87 -24.56 -1.26 12.49
CA PRO A 87 -24.70 -2.57 11.84
C PRO A 87 -23.35 -3.25 11.64
N LEU A 88 -23.27 -4.54 11.96
CA LEU A 88 -22.06 -5.33 11.82
C LEU A 88 -21.68 -5.42 10.34
N THR A 89 -20.71 -4.61 9.93
CA THR A 89 -20.32 -4.46 8.54
C THR A 89 -19.00 -5.20 8.31
N ALA A 90 -18.98 -6.25 7.50
CA ALA A 90 -17.72 -6.88 7.12
C ALA A 90 -16.94 -5.97 6.16
N LEU A 91 -15.63 -5.85 6.37
CA LEU A 91 -14.69 -5.44 5.34
C LEU A 91 -13.89 -6.68 4.92
N ALA A 92 -14.42 -7.37 3.92
CA ALA A 92 -13.97 -8.68 3.48
C ALA A 92 -13.08 -8.56 2.25
N SER A 93 -11.90 -9.19 2.28
CA SER A 93 -11.09 -9.40 1.07
C SER A 93 -10.03 -10.47 1.31
N VAL A 94 -9.31 -10.87 0.25
CA VAL A 94 -8.06 -11.65 0.39
C VAL A 94 -6.94 -10.76 0.94
N GLN A 95 -5.92 -11.38 1.55
CA GLN A 95 -4.68 -10.66 1.87
C GLN A 95 -4.08 -10.01 0.62
N GLY A 96 -3.43 -8.86 0.76
CA GLY A 96 -2.86 -8.12 -0.38
C GLY A 96 -3.85 -7.23 -1.14
N SER A 97 -5.16 -7.31 -0.89
CA SER A 97 -6.20 -6.55 -1.64
C SER A 97 -6.47 -5.12 -1.17
N GLY A 98 -5.55 -4.48 -0.43
CA GLY A 98 -5.70 -3.06 -0.05
C GLY A 98 -6.49 -2.75 1.22
N ASN A 99 -6.78 -3.76 2.05
CA ASN A 99 -7.53 -3.63 3.30
C ASN A 99 -7.16 -2.42 4.17
N THR A 100 -5.88 -2.25 4.49
CA THR A 100 -5.41 -1.18 5.39
C THR A 100 -5.73 0.19 4.83
N TRP A 101 -5.60 0.36 3.52
CA TRP A 101 -5.94 1.61 2.84
C TRP A 101 -7.45 1.88 2.90
N VAL A 102 -8.29 0.89 2.59
CA VAL A 102 -9.75 1.06 2.67
C VAL A 102 -10.22 1.34 4.09
N ARG A 103 -9.59 0.73 5.10
CA ARG A 103 -9.86 1.06 6.51
C ARG A 103 -9.53 2.51 6.84
N HIS A 104 -8.39 3.02 6.36
CA HIS A 104 -8.02 4.43 6.51
C HIS A 104 -9.04 5.34 5.80
N LEU A 105 -9.47 5.00 4.59
CA LEU A 105 -10.52 5.75 3.89
C LEU A 105 -11.83 5.78 4.70
N LEU A 106 -12.24 4.67 5.31
CA LEU A 106 -13.43 4.62 6.17
C LEU A 106 -13.26 5.44 7.46
N HIS A 107 -12.07 5.45 8.06
CA HIS A 107 -11.74 6.34 9.18
C HIS A 107 -11.91 7.81 8.77
N GLN A 108 -11.32 8.20 7.63
CA GLN A 108 -11.41 9.58 7.14
C GLN A 108 -12.82 9.96 6.67
N LEU A 109 -13.59 8.98 6.20
CA LEU A 109 -14.96 9.17 5.72
C LEU A 109 -15.94 9.37 6.88
N THR A 110 -15.73 8.71 8.01
CA THR A 110 -16.75 8.63 9.08
C THR A 110 -16.32 9.23 10.41
N GLY A 111 -15.02 9.34 10.69
CA GLY A 111 -14.50 9.65 12.02
C GLY A 111 -14.59 8.48 13.02
N ILE A 112 -14.99 7.29 12.57
CA ILE A 112 -15.16 6.11 13.43
C ILE A 112 -14.08 5.07 13.11
N TYR A 113 -13.54 4.42 14.14
CA TYR A 113 -12.58 3.34 13.97
C TYR A 113 -13.17 2.14 13.20
N THR A 114 -12.28 1.37 12.59
CA THR A 114 -12.59 0.09 11.95
C THR A 114 -12.02 -1.03 12.79
N GLY A 115 -12.80 -2.10 12.93
CA GLY A 115 -12.46 -3.31 13.63
C GLY A 115 -11.61 -4.27 12.81
N SER A 116 -11.23 -5.38 13.44
CA SER A 116 -10.56 -6.50 12.79
C SER A 116 -10.82 -7.79 13.57
N VAL A 117 -11.03 -8.90 12.84
CA VAL A 117 -11.06 -10.22 13.47
C VAL A 117 -9.69 -10.67 13.99
N TYR A 118 -8.64 -9.90 13.71
CA TYR A 118 -7.26 -10.13 14.13
C TYR A 118 -6.84 -9.09 15.17
N SER A 119 -5.77 -9.38 15.92
CA SER A 119 -5.14 -8.44 16.85
C SER A 119 -3.67 -8.28 16.46
N ASP A 120 -3.38 -7.33 15.55
CA ASP A 120 -2.02 -7.04 15.08
C ASP A 120 -1.45 -5.78 15.75
N ARG A 121 -0.43 -5.97 16.62
CA ARG A 121 0.24 -4.89 17.34
C ARG A 121 0.90 -3.86 16.41
N GLN A 122 1.43 -4.27 15.26
CA GLN A 122 2.02 -3.33 14.29
C GLN A 122 0.97 -2.43 13.63
N THR A 123 -0.25 -2.96 13.49
CA THR A 123 -1.39 -2.21 12.93
C THR A 123 -1.92 -1.24 13.99
N VAL A 124 -2.04 -1.66 15.25
CA VAL A 124 -2.38 -0.78 16.39
C VAL A 124 -1.40 0.39 16.50
N SER A 125 -0.08 0.12 16.44
CA SER A 125 0.94 1.17 16.56
C SER A 125 0.90 2.21 15.42
N ARG A 126 0.12 1.95 14.36
CA ARG A 126 -0.12 2.87 13.23
C ARG A 126 -1.48 3.57 13.31
N GLY A 127 -2.16 3.51 14.45
CA GLY A 127 -3.41 4.24 14.71
C GLY A 127 -4.71 3.44 14.51
N PHE A 128 -4.63 2.14 14.18
CA PHE A 128 -5.82 1.28 14.07
C PHE A 128 -6.19 0.70 15.44
N LEU A 129 -6.71 1.55 16.33
CA LEU A 129 -7.04 1.15 17.71
C LEU A 129 -8.19 0.14 17.81
N GLY A 130 -8.98 -0.02 16.75
CA GLY A 130 -10.04 -1.04 16.66
C GLY A 130 -9.55 -2.46 16.34
N GLU A 131 -8.26 -2.75 16.24
CA GLU A 131 -7.80 -4.14 16.11
C GLU A 131 -8.35 -5.02 17.24
N GLY A 132 -8.88 -6.19 16.89
CA GLY A 132 -9.53 -7.11 17.84
C GLY A 132 -10.97 -6.76 18.17
N VAL A 133 -11.46 -5.55 17.83
CA VAL A 133 -12.86 -5.15 18.03
C VAL A 133 -13.74 -5.70 16.89
N ARG A 134 -14.84 -6.35 17.27
CA ARG A 134 -15.70 -7.14 16.36
C ARG A 134 -17.20 -6.89 16.58
N ASP A 135 -17.56 -5.76 17.18
CA ASP A 135 -18.94 -5.38 17.49
C ASP A 135 -19.36 -4.09 16.77
N GLY A 136 -20.54 -3.58 17.10
CA GLY A 136 -21.11 -2.37 16.51
C GLY A 136 -20.43 -1.05 16.91
N THR A 137 -19.38 -1.07 17.73
CA THR A 137 -18.64 0.16 18.09
C THR A 137 -17.71 0.65 16.97
N VAL A 138 -17.54 -0.14 15.91
CA VAL A 138 -16.69 0.16 14.75
C VAL A 138 -17.50 0.20 13.46
N VAL A 139 -17.05 1.00 12.49
CA VAL A 139 -17.80 1.21 11.23
C VAL A 139 -17.75 0.02 10.28
N ALA A 140 -16.68 -0.76 10.34
CA ALA A 140 -16.52 -2.00 9.59
C ALA A 140 -15.46 -2.89 10.24
N ILE A 141 -15.61 -4.21 10.14
CA ILE A 141 -14.75 -5.22 10.75
C ILE A 141 -13.99 -5.94 9.65
N LYS A 142 -12.66 -5.75 9.64
CA LYS A 142 -11.78 -6.39 8.70
C LYS A 142 -11.75 -7.92 8.89
N THR A 143 -11.89 -8.68 7.80
CA THR A 143 -11.76 -10.14 7.81
C THR A 143 -11.13 -10.68 6.53
N HIS A 144 -10.51 -11.86 6.65
CA HIS A 144 -10.06 -12.70 5.52
C HIS A 144 -10.58 -14.14 5.65
N ARG A 145 -11.52 -14.35 6.57
CA ARG A 145 -11.98 -15.68 6.91
C ARG A 145 -12.87 -16.23 5.80
N VAL A 146 -12.80 -17.53 5.64
CA VAL A 146 -13.65 -18.34 4.76
C VAL A 146 -14.41 -19.23 5.72
N GLU A 147 -15.67 -18.89 5.95
CA GLU A 147 -16.52 -19.48 6.97
C GLU A 147 -17.93 -19.59 6.38
N LYS A 148 -18.61 -20.72 6.61
CA LYS A 148 -19.94 -21.00 6.05
C LYS A 148 -21.00 -19.99 6.49
N GLU A 149 -20.84 -19.48 7.71
CA GLU A 149 -21.73 -18.48 8.29
C GLU A 149 -20.97 -17.18 8.54
N HIS A 150 -21.60 -16.09 8.14
CA HIS A 150 -21.05 -14.75 8.26
C HIS A 150 -21.91 -13.95 9.25
N PRO A 151 -21.41 -13.64 10.47
CA PRO A 151 -22.18 -12.98 11.52
C PRO A 151 -22.28 -11.46 11.30
N TYR A 152 -22.44 -11.03 10.04
CA TYR A 152 -22.46 -9.64 9.63
C TYR A 152 -23.84 -9.27 9.10
N ASP A 153 -24.28 -8.04 9.30
CA ASP A 153 -25.54 -7.51 8.77
C ASP A 153 -25.39 -7.09 7.30
N ARG A 154 -24.20 -6.68 6.90
CA ARG A 154 -23.84 -6.28 5.54
C ARG A 154 -22.34 -6.45 5.30
N ALA A 155 -21.91 -6.43 4.05
CA ALA A 155 -20.50 -6.62 3.71
C ALA A 155 -20.03 -5.67 2.60
N ILE A 156 -18.85 -5.09 2.79
CA ILE A 156 -18.02 -4.51 1.73
C ILE A 156 -17.00 -5.57 1.33
N LEU A 157 -17.15 -6.11 0.12
CA LEU A 157 -16.24 -7.09 -0.45
C LEU A 157 -15.28 -6.38 -1.41
N ILE A 158 -13.98 -6.45 -1.13
CA ILE A 158 -12.95 -5.92 -2.03
C ILE A 158 -12.34 -7.07 -2.81
N ILE A 159 -12.39 -6.97 -4.14
CA ILE A 159 -11.66 -7.82 -5.07
C ILE A 159 -10.52 -7.02 -5.70
N ARG A 160 -9.37 -7.67 -5.89
CA ARG A 160 -8.18 -7.10 -6.54
C ARG A 160 -7.65 -8.11 -7.54
N ASN A 161 -7.01 -7.63 -8.61
CA ASN A 161 -6.27 -8.47 -9.54
C ASN A 161 -5.35 -9.42 -8.73
N PRO A 162 -5.48 -10.75 -8.87
CA PRO A 162 -4.73 -11.67 -8.03
C PRO A 162 -3.22 -11.63 -8.31
N TYR A 163 -2.78 -11.21 -9.50
CA TYR A 163 -1.36 -10.96 -9.77
C TYR A 163 -0.83 -9.84 -8.88
N ASP A 164 -1.56 -8.74 -8.71
CA ASP A 164 -1.12 -7.67 -7.83
C ASP A 164 -1.25 -8.03 -6.34
N ALA A 165 -2.28 -8.79 -5.98
CA ALA A 165 -2.54 -9.20 -4.61
C ALA A 165 -1.49 -10.22 -4.10
N ILE A 166 -1.06 -11.17 -4.94
CA ILE A 166 -0.09 -12.21 -4.57
C ILE A 166 1.29 -11.60 -4.29
N PHE A 167 1.77 -10.69 -5.13
CA PHE A 167 3.01 -9.95 -4.90
C PHE A 167 2.90 -9.08 -3.64
N ALA A 168 1.79 -8.36 -3.48
CA ALA A 168 1.54 -7.54 -2.30
C ALA A 168 1.61 -8.34 -1.00
N GLU A 169 1.00 -9.53 -0.95
CA GLU A 169 1.00 -10.35 0.25
C GLU A 169 2.34 -11.06 0.48
N PHE A 170 2.98 -11.55 -0.57
CA PHE A 170 4.30 -12.16 -0.46
C PHE A 170 5.30 -11.18 0.13
N ASN A 171 5.32 -9.95 -0.38
CA ASN A 171 6.15 -8.87 0.11
C ASN A 171 5.86 -8.53 1.57
N ARG A 172 4.58 -8.48 1.94
CA ARG A 172 4.18 -8.24 3.33
C ARG A 172 4.77 -9.27 4.29
N GLN A 173 4.67 -10.55 3.92
CA GLN A 173 5.19 -11.65 4.73
C GLN A 173 6.73 -11.72 4.72
N GLY A 174 7.35 -11.51 3.56
CA GLY A 174 8.80 -11.61 3.39
C GLY A 174 9.58 -10.44 3.96
N SER A 175 9.00 -9.23 3.97
CA SER A 175 9.60 -8.05 4.61
C SER A 175 9.21 -7.89 6.08
N ARG A 176 8.23 -8.67 6.57
CA ARG A 176 7.59 -8.48 7.89
C ARG A 176 7.05 -7.06 8.08
N SER A 177 6.71 -6.37 7.00
CA SER A 177 6.24 -5.00 6.97
C SER A 177 5.00 -4.87 6.09
N HIS A 178 4.02 -4.08 6.54
CA HIS A 178 2.79 -3.84 5.78
C HIS A 178 3.03 -3.19 4.41
N VAL A 179 4.16 -2.50 4.22
CA VAL A 179 4.51 -1.77 2.99
C VAL A 179 5.89 -2.14 2.44
N GLY A 180 6.61 -3.09 3.05
CA GLY A 180 7.95 -3.49 2.63
C GLY A 180 7.96 -4.40 1.41
N VAL A 181 9.14 -4.60 0.83
CA VAL A 181 9.42 -5.52 -0.29
C VAL A 181 10.27 -6.67 0.25
N ALA A 182 9.95 -7.90 -0.12
CA ALA A 182 10.71 -9.07 0.30
C ALA A 182 12.07 -9.11 -0.44
N PRO A 183 13.14 -9.57 0.22
CA PRO A 183 14.42 -9.74 -0.46
C PRO A 183 14.31 -10.81 -1.54
N PHE A 184 15.08 -10.68 -2.62
CA PHE A 184 15.08 -11.63 -3.76
C PHE A 184 15.25 -13.09 -3.33
N ARG A 185 16.11 -13.36 -2.33
CA ARG A 185 16.28 -14.70 -1.74
C ARG A 185 14.97 -15.33 -1.27
N ALA A 186 14.05 -14.53 -0.72
CA ALA A 186 12.75 -15.05 -0.30
C ALA A 186 11.94 -15.58 -1.50
N TYR A 187 11.97 -14.88 -2.63
CA TYR A 187 11.29 -15.30 -3.86
C TYR A 187 11.80 -16.66 -4.32
N ILE A 188 13.12 -16.83 -4.44
CA ILE A 188 13.71 -18.12 -4.84
C ILE A 188 13.26 -19.27 -3.92
N GLN A 189 13.22 -19.04 -2.60
CA GLN A 189 12.99 -20.11 -1.64
C GLN A 189 11.51 -20.46 -1.39
N ARG A 190 10.61 -19.47 -1.45
CA ARG A 190 9.24 -19.62 -0.93
C ARG A 190 8.16 -19.27 -1.93
N TRP A 191 8.50 -18.67 -3.06
CA TRP A 191 7.50 -18.16 -4.00
C TRP A 191 6.57 -19.27 -4.50
N ASN A 192 7.10 -20.36 -5.04
CA ASN A 192 6.27 -21.43 -5.62
C ASN A 192 5.25 -22.03 -4.63
N SER A 193 5.68 -22.37 -3.41
CA SER A 193 4.78 -22.93 -2.38
C SER A 193 3.78 -21.89 -1.88
N PHE A 194 4.21 -20.63 -1.71
CA PHE A 194 3.34 -19.53 -1.37
C PHE A 194 2.27 -19.31 -2.43
N THR A 195 2.65 -19.30 -3.71
CA THR A 195 1.75 -18.94 -4.81
C THR A 195 0.67 -19.99 -5.03
N THR A 196 1.00 -21.27 -4.86
CA THR A 196 0.02 -22.36 -4.94
C THR A 196 -1.06 -22.20 -3.86
N ASN A 197 -0.64 -21.92 -2.63
CA ASN A 197 -1.57 -21.70 -1.52
C ASN A 197 -2.39 -20.42 -1.70
N PHE A 198 -1.77 -19.33 -2.17
CA PHE A 198 -2.45 -18.08 -2.42
C PHE A 198 -3.51 -18.21 -3.53
N GLN A 199 -3.19 -18.89 -4.64
CA GLN A 199 -4.12 -19.12 -5.75
C GLN A 199 -5.39 -19.84 -5.28
N ARG A 200 -5.23 -20.93 -4.51
CA ARG A 200 -6.35 -21.66 -3.91
C ARG A 200 -7.16 -20.74 -2.99
N ARG A 201 -6.49 -20.04 -2.07
CA ARG A 201 -7.15 -19.13 -1.13
C ARG A 201 -7.90 -18.02 -1.84
N TRP A 202 -7.34 -17.44 -2.90
CA TRP A 202 -7.98 -16.37 -3.65
C TRP A 202 -9.27 -16.87 -4.30
N LEU A 203 -9.27 -18.05 -4.92
CA LEU A 203 -10.48 -18.64 -5.49
C LEU A 203 -11.53 -18.93 -4.39
N THR A 204 -11.18 -19.75 -3.40
CA THR A 204 -12.11 -20.20 -2.35
C THR A 204 -12.70 -19.03 -1.55
N PHE A 205 -11.91 -17.99 -1.29
CA PHE A 205 -12.41 -16.80 -0.62
C PHE A 205 -13.53 -16.12 -1.40
N HIS A 206 -13.37 -15.92 -2.71
CA HIS A 206 -14.40 -15.27 -3.51
C HIS A 206 -15.60 -16.17 -3.77
N GLU A 207 -15.40 -17.49 -3.89
CA GLU A 207 -16.50 -18.46 -3.94
C GLU A 207 -17.39 -18.36 -2.70
N GLU A 208 -16.78 -18.40 -1.51
CA GLU A 208 -17.51 -18.34 -0.24
C GLU A 208 -18.21 -16.98 -0.04
N TRP A 209 -17.51 -15.86 -0.21
CA TRP A 209 -18.10 -14.54 0.02
C TRP A 209 -19.19 -14.17 -0.99
N MET A 210 -19.23 -14.81 -2.16
CA MET A 210 -20.35 -14.68 -3.10
C MET A 210 -21.62 -15.40 -2.65
N THR A 211 -21.52 -16.33 -1.70
CA THR A 211 -22.68 -16.96 -1.07
C THR A 211 -23.40 -16.03 -0.09
N PHE A 212 -22.76 -14.94 0.36
CA PHE A 212 -23.34 -13.97 1.30
C PHE A 212 -24.66 -13.38 0.77
N LYS A 213 -25.74 -13.61 1.53
CA LYS A 213 -27.13 -13.33 1.13
C LYS A 213 -27.64 -11.95 1.56
N LYS A 214 -26.96 -11.31 2.51
CA LYS A 214 -27.31 -9.99 3.03
C LYS A 214 -26.73 -8.87 2.13
N PRO A 215 -27.03 -7.57 2.39
CA PRO A 215 -26.54 -6.47 1.57
C PRO A 215 -25.02 -6.51 1.35
N LEU A 216 -24.60 -6.43 0.09
CA LEU A 216 -23.21 -6.62 -0.34
C LEU A 216 -22.80 -5.49 -1.29
N LEU A 217 -21.84 -4.66 -0.88
CA LEU A 217 -21.15 -3.72 -1.75
C LEU A 217 -19.87 -4.38 -2.27
N LEU A 218 -19.77 -4.56 -3.58
CA LEU A 218 -18.56 -5.08 -4.22
C LEU A 218 -17.70 -3.93 -4.74
N ILE A 219 -16.42 -3.90 -4.36
CA ILE A 219 -15.44 -2.91 -4.79
C ILE A 219 -14.31 -3.60 -5.53
N VAL A 220 -14.03 -3.14 -6.75
CA VAL A 220 -12.81 -3.49 -7.48
C VAL A 220 -11.72 -2.52 -7.06
N TYR A 221 -10.63 -3.04 -6.51
CA TYR A 221 -9.53 -2.22 -5.98
C TYR A 221 -8.96 -1.26 -7.02
N GLU A 222 -8.77 -1.72 -8.25
CA GLU A 222 -8.24 -0.93 -9.36
C GLU A 222 -9.18 0.25 -9.69
N ASN A 223 -10.50 0.03 -9.67
CA ASN A 223 -11.48 1.09 -9.91
C ASN A 223 -11.55 2.08 -8.74
N LEU A 224 -11.37 1.60 -7.50
CA LEU A 224 -11.26 2.47 -6.32
C LEU A 224 -10.03 3.39 -6.41
N VAL A 225 -8.91 2.89 -6.97
CA VAL A 225 -7.71 3.69 -7.21
C VAL A 225 -7.93 4.76 -8.28
N VAL A 226 -8.61 4.41 -9.38
CA VAL A 226 -8.83 5.31 -10.51
C VAL A 226 -9.91 6.35 -10.23
N SER A 227 -11.03 5.94 -9.63
CA SER A 227 -12.21 6.78 -9.38
C SER A 227 -12.54 6.81 -7.88
N LEU A 228 -11.61 7.34 -7.07
CA LEU A 228 -11.77 7.37 -5.61
C LEU A 228 -13.02 8.14 -5.14
N PRO A 229 -13.35 9.35 -5.64
CA PRO A 229 -14.53 10.09 -5.18
C PRO A 229 -15.84 9.32 -5.33
N GLU A 230 -16.05 8.69 -6.49
CA GLU A 230 -17.24 7.90 -6.79
C GLU A 230 -17.37 6.69 -5.86
N HIS A 231 -16.26 6.01 -5.57
CA HIS A 231 -16.28 4.84 -4.69
C HIS A 231 -16.40 5.24 -3.20
N LEU A 232 -15.89 6.40 -2.79
CA LEU A 232 -16.17 6.97 -1.47
C LEU A 232 -17.66 7.28 -1.30
N GLN A 233 -18.30 7.85 -2.33
CA GLN A 233 -19.74 8.08 -2.34
C GLN A 233 -20.52 6.76 -2.19
N LYS A 234 -20.18 5.73 -2.97
CA LYS A 234 -20.80 4.39 -2.85
C LYS A 234 -20.62 3.79 -1.46
N MET A 235 -19.42 3.88 -0.88
CA MET A 235 -19.17 3.41 0.48
C MET A 235 -19.99 4.20 1.51
N ALA A 236 -20.06 5.52 1.38
CA ALA A 236 -20.84 6.39 2.26
C ALA A 236 -22.33 6.04 2.25
N GLU A 237 -22.91 5.86 1.06
CA GLU A 237 -24.30 5.45 0.88
C GLU A 237 -24.54 4.06 1.48
N PHE A 238 -23.65 3.11 1.23
CA PHE A 238 -23.78 1.76 1.73
C PHE A 238 -23.68 1.65 3.25
N ILE A 239 -22.79 2.44 3.88
CA ILE A 239 -22.58 2.41 5.33
C ILE A 239 -23.50 3.38 6.09
N LYS A 240 -24.31 4.18 5.39
CA LYS A 240 -25.14 5.25 5.94
C LYS A 240 -25.86 4.81 7.21
N HIS A 241 -25.77 5.65 8.23
CA HIS A 241 -26.42 5.46 9.52
C HIS A 241 -26.62 6.84 10.18
N PRO A 242 -27.72 7.10 10.91
CA PRO A 242 -28.01 8.41 11.50
C PRO A 242 -26.91 8.96 12.41
N SER A 243 -26.14 8.10 13.08
CA SER A 243 -25.04 8.52 13.96
C SER A 243 -23.72 8.84 13.23
N LEU A 244 -23.62 8.57 11.93
CA LEU A 244 -22.38 8.77 11.17
C LEU A 244 -22.38 10.14 10.49
N LYS A 245 -21.34 10.93 10.79
CA LYS A 245 -21.05 12.19 10.09
C LYS A 245 -20.11 11.92 8.90
N ILE A 246 -20.72 11.55 7.79
CA ILE A 246 -20.03 11.34 6.52
C ILE A 246 -19.39 12.66 6.06
N ASN A 247 -18.11 12.62 5.71
CA ASN A 247 -17.45 13.75 5.06
C ASN A 247 -16.42 13.20 4.05
N ILE A 248 -16.81 13.30 2.78
CA ILE A 248 -16.08 12.78 1.62
C ILE A 248 -14.88 13.67 1.28
N SER A 249 -15.02 15.00 1.42
CA SER A 249 -13.92 15.93 1.14
C SER A 249 -12.72 15.67 2.04
N CYS A 250 -12.94 15.31 3.30
CA CYS A 250 -11.91 14.88 4.23
C CYS A 250 -11.20 13.60 3.78
N ALA A 251 -11.98 12.58 3.41
CA ALA A 251 -11.45 11.31 2.91
C ALA A 251 -10.65 11.47 1.62
N LEU A 252 -10.99 12.45 0.77
CA LEU A 252 -10.22 12.81 -0.41
C LEU A 252 -8.93 13.56 -0.05
N ALA A 253 -9.01 14.51 0.87
CA ALA A 253 -7.87 15.33 1.31
C ALA A 253 -6.76 14.52 2.00
N ASP A 254 -7.12 13.50 2.78
CA ASP A 254 -6.18 12.54 3.39
C ASP A 254 -6.39 11.12 2.83
N SER A 255 -6.43 11.00 1.50
CA SER A 255 -6.67 9.72 0.83
C SER A 255 -5.45 8.81 0.78
N THR A 256 -4.23 9.34 0.83
CA THR A 256 -3.00 8.56 0.66
C THR A 256 -2.58 7.83 1.94
N GLY A 257 -2.64 8.49 3.10
CA GLY A 257 -2.04 8.00 4.34
C GLY A 257 -0.60 7.49 4.17
N HIS A 258 -0.18 6.53 5.01
CA HIS A 258 1.12 5.84 4.91
C HIS A 258 1.01 4.39 4.41
N PHE A 259 -0.08 4.07 3.71
CA PHE A 259 -0.51 2.68 3.50
C PHE A 259 -0.54 2.24 2.03
N ARG A 260 -0.29 3.16 1.09
CA ARG A 260 -0.15 2.85 -0.33
C ARG A 260 1.31 2.51 -0.64
N ARG A 261 1.54 1.33 -1.24
CA ARG A 261 2.89 0.89 -1.63
C ARG A 261 3.34 1.64 -2.88
N VAL A 262 4.61 2.02 -2.92
CA VAL A 262 5.29 2.44 -4.16
C VAL A 262 5.72 1.18 -4.89
N ASP A 263 5.33 1.02 -6.15
CA ASP A 263 5.61 -0.19 -6.93
C ASP A 263 7.09 -0.22 -7.33
N LYS A 264 7.93 -0.83 -6.48
CA LYS A 264 9.39 -0.95 -6.69
C LYS A 264 9.78 -2.30 -7.31
N MET A 265 8.82 -3.03 -7.90
CA MET A 265 8.97 -4.45 -8.22
C MET A 265 9.08 -4.78 -9.71
N ALA A 266 9.17 -3.80 -10.60
CA ALA A 266 9.14 -4.05 -12.05
C ALA A 266 10.29 -4.94 -12.58
N SER A 267 11.41 -5.08 -11.86
CA SER A 267 12.63 -5.64 -12.45
C SER A 267 12.73 -7.17 -12.49
N PHE A 268 11.83 -7.94 -11.85
CA PHE A 268 11.92 -9.43 -11.86
C PHE A 268 10.56 -10.15 -11.76
N LYS A 269 9.44 -9.45 -11.98
CA LYS A 269 8.10 -10.06 -11.92
C LYS A 269 7.95 -11.20 -12.93
N ASP A 270 8.41 -10.98 -14.17
CA ASP A 270 8.38 -11.98 -15.23
C ASP A 270 9.17 -13.25 -14.89
N GLU A 271 10.31 -13.13 -14.19
CA GLU A 271 11.15 -14.28 -13.84
C GLU A 271 10.48 -15.24 -12.84
N VAL A 272 9.57 -14.72 -12.00
CA VAL A 272 8.93 -15.51 -10.95
C VAL A 272 7.53 -15.99 -11.34
N LEU A 273 6.94 -15.48 -12.44
CA LEU A 273 5.63 -15.89 -12.93
C LEU A 273 5.75 -17.11 -13.88
N SER A 274 5.80 -18.32 -13.30
CA SER A 274 5.82 -19.55 -14.10
C SER A 274 4.56 -19.70 -14.96
N ALA A 275 4.68 -20.39 -16.10
CA ALA A 275 3.57 -20.63 -17.01
C ALA A 275 2.38 -21.36 -16.32
N ASP A 276 2.68 -22.29 -15.40
CA ASP A 276 1.66 -23.01 -14.62
C ASP A 276 0.92 -22.12 -13.62
N LEU A 277 1.65 -21.20 -12.97
CA LEU A 277 1.05 -20.18 -12.11
C LEU A 277 0.12 -19.30 -12.92
N VAL A 278 0.57 -18.79 -14.06
CA VAL A 278 -0.25 -17.94 -14.95
C VAL A 278 -1.49 -18.70 -15.44
N LYS A 279 -1.33 -19.97 -15.86
CA LYS A 279 -2.43 -20.82 -16.33
C LYS A 279 -3.50 -21.03 -15.25
N THR A 280 -3.07 -21.39 -14.04
CA THR A 280 -3.97 -21.63 -12.91
C THR A 280 -4.63 -20.33 -12.45
N MET A 281 -3.87 -19.24 -12.36
CA MET A 281 -4.40 -17.93 -11.99
C MET A 281 -5.45 -17.42 -12.97
N ASN A 282 -5.19 -17.53 -14.28
CA ASN A 282 -6.15 -17.15 -15.31
C ASN A 282 -7.42 -18.02 -15.27
N SER A 283 -7.29 -19.32 -14.94
CA SER A 283 -8.45 -20.19 -14.72
C SER A 283 -9.28 -19.73 -13.52
N ASN A 284 -8.63 -19.36 -12.41
CA ASN A 284 -9.29 -18.82 -11.22
C ASN A 284 -10.00 -17.48 -11.51
N ILE A 285 -9.35 -16.56 -12.25
CA ILE A 285 -9.97 -15.30 -12.66
C ILE A 285 -11.25 -15.57 -13.47
N LYS A 286 -11.21 -16.50 -14.43
CA LYS A 286 -12.38 -16.88 -15.23
C LYS A 286 -13.50 -17.48 -14.37
N ALA A 287 -13.16 -18.32 -13.40
CA ALA A 287 -14.14 -18.89 -12.46
C ALA A 287 -14.83 -17.79 -11.63
N VAL A 288 -14.07 -16.89 -11.01
CA VAL A 288 -14.63 -15.77 -10.24
C VAL A 288 -15.41 -14.81 -11.12
N GLN A 289 -14.91 -14.51 -12.32
CA GLN A 289 -15.62 -13.69 -13.30
C GLN A 289 -16.99 -14.30 -13.63
N LYS A 290 -17.05 -15.62 -13.88
CA LYS A 290 -18.31 -16.32 -14.17
C LYS A 290 -19.31 -16.20 -13.03
N MET A 291 -18.86 -16.33 -11.78
CA MET A 291 -19.72 -16.15 -10.59
C MET A 291 -20.28 -14.72 -10.51
N PHE A 292 -19.44 -13.73 -10.84
CA PHE A 292 -19.80 -12.33 -10.68
C PHE A 292 -20.75 -11.84 -11.78
N ARG A 293 -20.73 -12.43 -12.99
CA ARG A 293 -21.59 -12.01 -14.12
C ARG A 293 -23.08 -11.90 -13.77
N LYS A 294 -23.59 -12.79 -12.91
CA LYS A 294 -25.02 -12.80 -12.54
C LYS A 294 -25.41 -11.64 -11.62
N LYS A 295 -24.57 -11.31 -10.62
CA LYS A 295 -24.89 -10.34 -9.56
C LYS A 295 -24.23 -8.97 -9.79
N PHE A 296 -23.10 -8.95 -10.50
CA PHE A 296 -22.23 -7.79 -10.69
C PHE A 296 -21.60 -7.77 -12.11
N PRO A 297 -22.42 -7.64 -13.17
CA PRO A 297 -21.94 -7.74 -14.56
C PRO A 297 -20.85 -6.72 -14.90
N LYS A 298 -20.97 -5.46 -14.44
CA LYS A 298 -19.94 -4.42 -14.63
C LYS A 298 -18.60 -4.77 -13.98
N VAL A 299 -18.63 -5.46 -12.84
CA VAL A 299 -17.39 -5.92 -12.19
C VAL A 299 -16.78 -7.06 -12.98
N ALA A 300 -17.59 -8.03 -13.41
CA ALA A 300 -17.11 -9.11 -14.25
C ALA A 300 -16.48 -8.58 -15.56
N GLU A 301 -17.02 -7.52 -16.15
CA GLU A 301 -16.43 -6.84 -17.30
C GLU A 301 -15.05 -6.26 -16.97
N ALA A 302 -14.93 -5.52 -15.87
CA ALA A 302 -13.65 -4.94 -15.43
C ALA A 302 -12.55 -6.00 -15.25
N MET A 303 -12.91 -7.20 -14.76
CA MET A 303 -11.98 -8.33 -14.61
C MET A 303 -11.44 -8.86 -15.94
N SER A 304 -12.08 -8.58 -17.08
CA SER A 304 -11.61 -9.03 -18.39
C SER A 304 -10.24 -8.45 -18.74
N SER A 305 -9.95 -7.24 -18.24
CA SER A 305 -8.64 -6.60 -18.41
C SER A 305 -7.51 -7.38 -17.72
N TRP A 306 -7.80 -8.10 -16.62
CA TRP A 306 -6.79 -8.85 -15.86
C TRP A 306 -6.22 -10.03 -16.65
N LEU A 307 -7.02 -10.61 -17.56
CA LEU A 307 -6.58 -11.70 -18.43
C LEU A 307 -5.67 -11.21 -19.56
N LYS A 308 -5.81 -9.96 -20.00
CA LYS A 308 -4.99 -9.37 -21.07
C LYS A 308 -3.59 -8.98 -20.58
N ASN A 309 -3.47 -8.62 -19.31
CA ASN A 309 -2.23 -8.09 -18.75
C ASN A 309 -1.32 -9.16 -18.11
N ALA A 310 -1.70 -10.45 -18.14
CA ALA A 310 -0.98 -11.52 -17.43
C ALA A 310 0.51 -11.71 -17.84
N ARG A 311 0.97 -11.07 -18.92
CA ARG A 311 2.36 -11.12 -19.43
C ARG A 311 3.01 -9.74 -19.62
N ASN A 312 2.33 -8.65 -19.24
CA ASN A 312 2.85 -7.27 -19.42
C ASN A 312 3.22 -6.63 -18.06
N TYR A 313 3.68 -7.41 -17.08
CA TYR A 313 3.91 -6.98 -15.69
C TYR A 313 5.33 -7.22 -15.17
#